data_AF-A0A9D7WGJ6-F1
#
_entry.id   AF-A0A9D7WGJ6-F1
#
_cell.length_a   1.000
_cell.length_b   1.000
_cell.length_c   1.000
_cell.angle_alpha   90.00
_cell.angle_beta   90.00
_cell.angle_gamma   90.00
#
_symmetry.space_group_name_H-M   'P 1'
#
loop_
_entity.id
_entity.type
_entity.pdbx_description
1 polymer ?
#
loop_
_entity_poly.entity_id
_entity_poly.type
_entity_poly.pdbx_seq_one_letter_code
_entity_poly.pdbx_strand_id
1 'polypeptide(L)'
;MLASLLLPVVIAGICLFQAQPADAARGGRMGGGSFRAPSMPRSGGSYGGGSYGGGYRGGGYRGGGMGFPFIIPIFGFGGGGLFGLLILMAIAGVLVNAVRGGGGAPAIGGAAAAPAMPRNVNMIQVQVGLLASAKSLQDDLRSLAGSSDTSSSAGLQRLLQETTLALLRQPDLWVYANAESGSVPFSSAESTFNRLSMNERSKLDAELTSNVGGQRIADTSSSAGEADATNEFIVVTLLVASTATAKLAGADTGEDLRQTLRILGSTASSELMALEVIWQPEGRGDVLSANDLVTAYPNLQHL
;
A
#
# COMPACT_ATOMS: atom_id res chain seq x y z
N MET A 1 7.92 25.08 55.43
CA MET A 1 7.16 23.90 55.89
C MET A 1 6.11 23.47 54.85
N LEU A 2 5.27 24.35 54.31
CA LEU A 2 4.29 24.01 53.26
C LEU A 2 4.91 23.76 51.86
N ALA A 3 5.90 24.57 51.45
CA ALA A 3 6.54 24.44 50.13
C ALA A 3 7.31 23.12 49.94
N SER A 4 7.91 22.59 51.01
CA SER A 4 8.64 21.33 51.02
C SER A 4 7.74 20.09 50.92
N LEU A 5 6.43 20.25 51.16
CA LEU A 5 5.43 19.19 51.09
C LEU A 5 4.67 19.19 49.77
N LEU A 6 4.57 20.36 49.11
CA LEU A 6 4.00 20.52 47.77
C LEU A 6 4.88 19.94 46.66
N LEU A 7 6.21 20.08 46.78
CA LEU A 7 7.15 19.60 45.78
C LEU A 7 7.03 18.09 45.47
N PRO A 8 7.01 17.17 46.47
CA PRO A 8 6.84 15.74 46.18
C PRO A 8 5.44 15.39 45.65
N VAL A 9 4.39 16.16 45.99
CA VAL A 9 3.03 15.95 45.48
C VAL A 9 2.92 16.37 44.02
N VAL A 10 3.57 17.47 43.62
CA VAL A 10 3.63 17.91 42.22
C VAL A 10 4.46 16.93 41.38
N ILE A 11 5.60 16.47 41.90
CA ILE A 11 6.43 15.47 41.22
C ILE A 11 5.68 14.14 41.09
N ALA A 12 4.99 13.68 42.14
CA ALA A 12 4.15 12.48 42.07
C ALA A 12 2.97 12.66 41.11
N GLY A 13 2.37 13.84 41.05
CA GLY A 13 1.33 14.19 40.08
C GLY A 13 1.86 14.11 38.64
N ILE A 14 3.03 14.68 38.35
CA ILE A 14 3.67 14.63 37.03
C ILE A 14 4.08 13.20 36.66
N CYS A 15 4.54 12.38 37.62
CA CYS A 15 4.87 10.98 37.38
C CYS A 15 3.64 10.08 37.18
N LEU A 16 2.44 10.50 37.62
CA LEU A 16 1.17 9.82 37.35
C LEU A 16 0.51 10.32 36.07
N PHE A 17 0.81 11.56 35.65
CA PHE A 17 0.49 12.11 34.33
C PHE A 17 1.61 11.80 33.32
N GLN A 18 2.03 10.54 33.23
CA GLN A 18 2.76 10.11 32.05
C GLN A 18 1.77 10.12 30.89
N ALA A 19 1.88 11.12 30.01
CA ALA A 19 1.27 11.06 28.69
C ALA A 19 1.76 9.75 28.05
N GLN A 20 0.85 8.80 27.84
CA GLN A 20 1.23 7.58 27.15
C GLN A 20 1.76 8.01 25.77
N PRO A 21 2.89 7.44 25.30
CA PRO A 21 3.33 7.71 23.94
C PRO A 21 2.16 7.38 23.01
N ALA A 22 1.67 8.38 22.29
CA ALA A 22 0.65 8.16 21.27
C ALA A 22 1.30 7.25 20.21
N ASP A 23 0.71 6.07 19.99
CA ASP A 23 1.24 5.04 19.09
C ASP A 23 0.96 5.44 17.62
N ALA A 24 1.71 6.43 17.15
CA ALA A 24 1.60 7.12 15.86
C ALA A 24 1.59 6.22 14.62
N ALA A 25 2.27 5.07 14.70
CA ALA A 25 2.51 4.17 13.58
C ALA A 25 1.43 3.08 13.44
N ARG A 26 0.30 3.21 14.13
CA ARG A 26 -0.84 2.31 13.93
C ARG A 26 -1.69 2.81 12.78
N GLY A 27 -1.98 1.93 11.83
CA GLY A 27 -2.68 2.30 10.61
C GLY A 27 -3.73 1.29 10.20
N GLY A 28 -4.43 1.63 9.13
CA GLY A 28 -5.39 0.76 8.48
C GLY A 28 -5.02 0.47 7.04
N ARG A 29 -5.63 -0.58 6.50
CA ARG A 29 -5.34 -1.09 5.16
C ARG A 29 -6.57 -1.67 4.50
N MET A 30 -6.75 -1.43 3.21
CA MET A 30 -7.79 -2.08 2.42
C MET A 30 -7.35 -2.25 0.98
N GLY A 31 -7.71 -3.38 0.36
CA GLY A 31 -7.23 -3.66 -0.98
C GLY A 31 -7.40 -5.10 -1.43
N GLY A 32 -6.86 -5.42 -2.59
CA GLY A 32 -6.96 -6.74 -3.19
C GLY A 32 -6.30 -6.76 -4.55
N GLY A 33 -6.19 -7.95 -5.13
CA GLY A 33 -5.62 -8.10 -6.46
C GLY A 33 -6.14 -9.34 -7.15
N SER A 34 -6.32 -9.22 -8.46
CA SER A 34 -6.60 -10.31 -9.38
C SER A 34 -5.45 -10.46 -10.36
N PHE A 35 -4.26 -10.78 -9.83
CA PHE A 35 -3.10 -11.14 -10.66
C PHE A 35 -3.22 -12.54 -11.29
N ARG A 36 -4.32 -13.25 -11.03
CA ARG A 36 -4.59 -14.56 -11.62
C ARG A 36 -4.89 -14.41 -13.11
N ALA A 37 -4.16 -15.16 -13.93
CA ALA A 37 -4.61 -15.49 -15.27
C ALA A 37 -6.04 -16.07 -15.19
N PRO A 38 -6.96 -15.71 -16.11
CA PRO A 38 -8.28 -16.33 -16.16
C PRO A 38 -8.12 -17.84 -16.15
N SER A 39 -8.55 -18.50 -15.07
CA SER A 39 -8.59 -19.96 -15.06
C SER A 39 -9.59 -20.38 -16.12
N MET A 40 -9.11 -21.08 -17.15
CA MET A 40 -9.99 -21.67 -18.15
C MET A 40 -11.14 -22.39 -17.44
N PRO A 41 -12.40 -22.18 -17.82
CA PRO A 41 -13.47 -23.05 -17.36
C PRO A 41 -13.09 -24.46 -17.79
N ARG A 42 -12.80 -25.33 -16.82
CA ARG A 42 -12.62 -26.76 -17.08
C ARG A 42 -13.97 -27.27 -17.59
N SER A 43 -14.10 -27.33 -18.92
CA SER A 43 -15.11 -28.11 -19.60
C SER A 43 -15.07 -29.51 -19.00
N GLY A 44 -16.19 -29.94 -18.41
CA GLY A 44 -16.33 -31.24 -17.77
C GLY A 44 -16.02 -32.37 -18.75
N GLY A 45 -14.80 -32.89 -18.68
CA GLY A 45 -14.41 -34.17 -19.25
C GLY A 45 -14.56 -35.23 -18.19
N SER A 46 -15.71 -35.91 -18.19
CA SER A 46 -15.91 -37.15 -17.44
C SER A 46 -15.07 -38.25 -18.08
N TYR A 47 -13.91 -38.58 -17.50
CA TYR A 47 -13.25 -39.88 -17.67
C TYR A 47 -12.51 -40.22 -16.38
N GLY A 48 -12.79 -41.41 -15.86
CA GLY A 48 -12.46 -41.81 -14.51
C GLY A 48 -11.06 -42.39 -14.29
N GLY A 49 -10.85 -42.75 -13.02
CA GLY A 49 -9.86 -43.74 -12.58
C GLY A 49 -8.49 -43.18 -12.23
N GLY A 50 -8.05 -43.40 -10.98
CA GLY A 50 -6.63 -43.38 -10.63
C GLY A 50 -6.30 -42.80 -9.26
N SER A 51 -6.40 -43.63 -8.22
CA SER A 51 -5.84 -43.38 -6.89
C SER A 51 -4.33 -43.53 -6.88
N TYR A 52 -3.56 -42.47 -6.60
CA TYR A 52 -2.20 -42.47 -6.02
C TYR A 52 -2.02 -41.06 -5.39
N GLY A 53 -1.79 -40.87 -4.09
CA GLY A 53 -0.67 -41.42 -3.33
C GLY A 53 0.55 -40.51 -3.49
N GLY A 54 0.75 -39.53 -2.61
CA GLY A 54 1.96 -38.68 -2.65
C GLY A 54 1.90 -37.47 -1.72
N GLY A 55 2.33 -37.65 -0.48
CA GLY A 55 2.59 -36.54 0.44
C GLY A 55 3.93 -35.87 0.14
N TYR A 56 4.00 -34.56 0.33
CA TYR A 56 5.26 -33.84 0.53
C TYR A 56 5.14 -32.89 1.72
N ARG A 57 5.88 -33.29 2.77
CA ARG A 57 6.42 -32.40 3.80
C ARG A 57 7.46 -31.47 3.18
N GLY A 58 7.58 -30.28 3.75
CA GLY A 58 8.88 -29.69 4.03
C GLY A 58 9.19 -28.38 3.31
N GLY A 59 9.49 -27.35 4.09
CA GLY A 59 10.11 -26.13 3.57
C GLY A 59 9.91 -24.89 4.43
N GLY A 60 10.14 -24.99 5.75
CA GLY A 60 10.22 -23.81 6.60
C GLY A 60 11.49 -23.02 6.30
N TYR A 61 11.35 -21.74 5.98
CA TYR A 61 12.45 -20.79 6.03
C TYR A 61 12.30 -19.90 7.26
N ARG A 62 13.15 -20.21 8.23
CA ARG A 62 13.43 -19.48 9.46
C ARG A 62 14.80 -18.81 9.26
N GLY A 63 14.91 -17.53 9.59
CA GLY A 63 16.16 -16.77 9.62
C GLY A 63 15.89 -15.34 9.14
N GLY A 64 15.90 -14.32 9.98
CA GLY A 64 16.87 -14.03 11.03
C GLY A 64 17.69 -12.84 10.55
N GLY A 65 17.42 -11.66 11.11
CA GLY A 65 17.87 -10.38 10.57
C GLY A 65 19.35 -10.07 10.74
N MET A 66 19.76 -8.97 10.09
CA MET A 66 20.78 -8.02 10.56
C MET A 66 20.73 -6.80 9.63
N GLY A 67 20.69 -5.61 10.20
CA GLY A 67 20.68 -4.35 9.47
C GLY A 67 22.00 -4.07 8.75
N PHE A 68 21.91 -3.38 7.61
CA PHE A 68 23.01 -2.64 7.01
C PHE A 68 22.47 -1.34 6.40
N PRO A 69 23.17 -0.20 6.58
CA PRO A 69 22.76 1.11 6.10
C PRO A 69 23.11 1.25 4.62
N PHE A 70 22.14 1.58 3.78
CA PHE A 70 22.43 1.91 2.37
C PHE A 70 22.13 3.38 2.10
N ILE A 71 23.20 4.17 2.05
CA ILE A 71 23.26 5.40 1.25
C ILE A 71 23.25 4.94 -0.22
N ILE A 72 22.15 5.17 -0.92
CA ILE A 72 22.02 4.85 -2.35
C ILE A 72 22.38 6.10 -3.18
N PRO A 73 23.26 6.00 -4.19
CA PRO A 73 23.60 7.11 -5.07
C PRO A 73 22.43 7.45 -6.00
N ILE A 74 22.02 8.73 -5.96
CA ILE A 74 20.94 9.29 -6.78
C ILE A 74 21.47 9.51 -8.20
N PHE A 75 21.22 8.58 -9.12
CA PHE A 75 21.38 8.84 -10.56
C PHE A 75 20.31 8.14 -11.40
N GLY A 76 19.44 8.94 -12.03
CA GLY A 76 19.14 8.78 -13.45
C GLY A 76 18.03 7.81 -13.87
N PHE A 77 16.86 7.80 -13.23
CA PHE A 77 15.55 7.52 -13.84
C PHE A 77 14.50 8.19 -12.93
N GLY A 78 13.56 8.96 -13.48
CA GLY A 78 12.59 9.74 -12.69
C GLY A 78 11.83 8.84 -11.70
N GLY A 79 12.13 9.00 -10.40
CA GLY A 79 11.69 8.11 -9.32
C GLY A 79 12.83 7.86 -8.32
N GLY A 80 13.21 8.90 -7.57
CA GLY A 80 14.30 8.83 -6.59
C GLY A 80 13.85 8.10 -5.33
N GLY A 81 14.02 6.78 -5.27
CA GLY A 81 13.69 6.03 -4.05
C GLY A 81 13.65 4.51 -4.21
N LEU A 82 13.23 3.85 -3.13
CA LEU A 82 13.06 2.40 -3.09
C LEU A 82 12.05 1.88 -4.10
N PHE A 83 11.02 2.67 -4.46
CA PHE A 83 10.08 2.33 -5.52
C PHE A 83 10.81 2.13 -6.86
N GLY A 84 11.62 3.11 -7.30
CA GLY A 84 12.43 3.00 -8.52
C GLY A 84 13.37 1.79 -8.50
N LEU A 85 13.99 1.49 -7.35
CA LEU A 85 14.82 0.31 -7.17
C LEU A 85 14.02 -1.01 -7.33
N LEU A 86 12.81 -1.09 -6.76
CA LEU A 86 11.94 -2.27 -6.85
C LEU A 86 11.45 -2.50 -8.29
N ILE A 87 11.13 -1.43 -9.02
CA ILE A 87 10.81 -1.50 -10.45
C ILE A 87 12.02 -1.98 -11.25
N LEU A 88 13.21 -1.42 -11.02
CA LEU A 88 14.45 -1.86 -11.66
C LEU A 88 14.73 -3.36 -11.41
N MET A 89 14.59 -3.81 -10.16
CA MET A 89 14.76 -5.22 -9.81
C MET A 89 13.76 -6.13 -10.53
N ALA A 90 12.51 -5.70 -10.70
CA ALA A 90 11.49 -6.45 -11.41
C ALA A 90 11.85 -6.63 -12.90
N ILE A 91 12.35 -5.59 -13.54
CA ILE A 91 12.79 -5.62 -14.95
C ILE A 91 14.05 -6.48 -15.09
N ALA A 92 15.06 -6.25 -14.24
CA ALA A 92 16.31 -6.99 -14.26
C ALA A 92 16.11 -8.49 -14.02
N GLY A 93 15.23 -8.86 -13.07
CA GLY A 93 14.91 -10.26 -12.77
C GLY A 93 14.36 -11.02 -13.98
N VAL A 94 13.48 -10.38 -14.77
CA VAL A 94 12.92 -10.98 -15.99
C VAL A 94 13.98 -11.14 -17.08
N LEU A 95 14.83 -10.12 -17.28
CA LEU A 95 15.92 -10.17 -18.27
C LEU A 95 16.95 -11.26 -17.94
N VAL A 96 17.38 -11.36 -16.67
CA VAL A 96 18.31 -12.40 -16.22
C VAL A 96 17.70 -13.79 -16.38
N ASN A 97 16.41 -13.96 -16.10
CA ASN A 97 15.73 -15.24 -16.28
C ASN A 97 15.61 -15.63 -17.77
N ALA A 98 15.37 -14.66 -18.66
CA ALA A 98 15.32 -14.89 -20.10
C ALA A 98 16.68 -15.34 -20.67
N VAL A 99 17.79 -14.75 -20.20
CA VAL A 99 19.15 -15.12 -20.64
C VAL A 99 19.58 -16.48 -20.06
N ARG A 100 19.24 -16.77 -18.80
CA ARG A 100 19.55 -18.07 -18.16
C ARG A 100 18.67 -19.21 -18.66
N GLY A 101 17.46 -18.91 -19.13
CA GLY A 101 16.52 -19.86 -19.73
C GLY A 101 16.72 -20.10 -21.24
N GLY A 102 17.71 -19.47 -21.87
CA GLY A 102 17.96 -19.51 -23.33
C GLY A 102 18.48 -20.83 -23.90
N GLY A 103 18.30 -21.95 -23.21
CA GLY A 103 18.70 -23.29 -23.66
C GLY A 103 17.54 -24.28 -23.55
N GLY A 104 16.57 -24.22 -24.45
CA GLY A 104 15.44 -25.16 -24.48
C GLY A 104 14.72 -25.15 -25.84
N ALA A 105 14.65 -26.33 -26.46
CA ALA A 105 14.27 -26.64 -27.84
C ALA A 105 12.94 -26.02 -28.35
N PRO A 106 12.76 -25.90 -29.69
CA PRO A 106 11.51 -25.43 -30.27
C PRO A 106 10.40 -26.45 -30.00
N ALA A 107 9.42 -26.07 -29.18
CA ALA A 107 8.18 -26.82 -29.02
C ALA A 107 7.33 -26.64 -30.29
N ILE A 108 7.39 -27.62 -31.18
CA ILE A 108 6.42 -27.77 -32.28
C ILE A 108 5.12 -28.28 -31.66
N GLY A 109 4.13 -27.41 -31.51
CA GLY A 109 2.81 -27.80 -31.03
C GLY A 109 1.82 -26.64 -31.07
N GLY A 110 0.82 -26.73 -31.95
CA GLY A 110 -0.27 -25.78 -32.06
C GLY A 110 -1.14 -25.77 -30.81
N ALA A 111 -0.75 -24.97 -29.82
CA ALA A 111 -1.61 -24.61 -28.70
C ALA A 111 -2.54 -23.47 -29.13
N ALA A 112 -3.84 -23.61 -28.83
CA ALA A 112 -4.82 -22.54 -29.01
C ALA A 112 -4.30 -21.25 -28.37
N ALA A 113 -4.45 -20.13 -29.09
CA ALA A 113 -3.96 -18.82 -28.66
C ALA A 113 -4.41 -18.54 -27.21
N ALA A 114 -3.44 -18.56 -26.28
CA ALA A 114 -3.67 -18.12 -24.92
C ALA A 114 -4.28 -16.70 -24.97
N PRO A 115 -5.23 -16.36 -24.08
CA PRO A 115 -5.77 -15.00 -24.04
C PRO A 115 -4.62 -14.01 -23.97
N ALA A 116 -4.71 -12.93 -24.74
CA ALA A 116 -3.69 -11.91 -24.84
C ALA A 116 -3.45 -11.28 -23.46
N MET A 117 -2.46 -11.81 -22.72
CA MET A 117 -2.04 -11.23 -21.46
C MET A 117 -1.42 -9.87 -21.75
N PRO A 118 -1.69 -8.84 -20.93
CA PRO A 118 -1.05 -7.56 -21.09
C PRO A 118 0.46 -7.75 -20.99
N ARG A 119 1.21 -7.10 -21.88
CA ARG A 119 2.68 -7.24 -21.91
C ARG A 119 3.31 -6.64 -20.64
N ASN A 120 2.81 -5.48 -20.26
CA ASN A 120 3.28 -4.70 -19.13
C ASN A 120 2.11 -4.29 -18.23
N VAL A 121 2.43 -4.04 -16.96
CA VAL A 121 1.52 -3.51 -15.94
C VAL A 121 2.14 -2.25 -15.36
N ASN A 122 1.35 -1.19 -15.31
CA ASN A 122 1.72 0.05 -14.66
C ASN A 122 1.54 -0.10 -13.15
N MET A 123 2.60 0.22 -12.42
CA MET A 123 2.67 0.31 -10.98
C MET A 123 2.65 1.78 -10.62
N ILE A 124 1.72 2.18 -9.77
CA ILE A 124 1.55 3.57 -9.35
C ILE A 124 1.51 3.59 -7.82
N GLN A 125 2.30 4.49 -7.25
CA GLN A 125 2.29 4.79 -5.82
C GLN A 125 2.02 6.28 -5.64
N VAL A 126 0.93 6.61 -4.97
CA VAL A 126 0.59 7.99 -4.58
C VAL A 126 0.52 8.06 -3.07
N GLN A 127 1.25 8.99 -2.47
CA GLN A 127 1.23 9.28 -1.05
C GLN A 127 0.76 10.71 -0.87
N VAL A 128 -0.19 10.93 0.04
CA VAL A 128 -0.71 12.25 0.36
C VAL A 128 -0.63 12.43 1.87
N GLY A 129 0.12 13.43 2.32
CA GLY A 129 0.17 13.90 3.70
C GLY A 129 -0.80 15.06 3.90
N LEU A 130 -1.77 14.86 4.77
CA LEU A 130 -2.81 15.82 5.13
C LEU A 130 -2.64 16.29 6.58
N LEU A 131 -3.16 17.47 6.89
CA LEU A 131 -3.32 17.92 8.28
C LEU A 131 -4.34 17.04 9.02
N ALA A 132 -4.12 16.76 10.31
CA ALA A 132 -5.01 15.93 11.13
C ALA A 132 -6.40 16.53 11.39
N SER A 133 -6.65 17.78 11.02
CA SER A 133 -8.01 18.31 10.91
C SER A 133 -8.88 17.49 9.94
N ALA A 134 -8.27 16.64 9.10
CA ALA A 134 -8.91 15.62 8.28
C ALA A 134 -9.42 14.38 9.08
N LYS A 135 -9.84 14.51 10.35
CA LYS A 135 -10.43 13.37 11.11
C LYS A 135 -11.61 12.71 10.39
N SER A 136 -12.37 13.51 9.63
CA SER A 136 -13.44 13.02 8.76
C SER A 136 -12.94 12.07 7.65
N LEU A 137 -11.71 12.26 7.14
CA LEU A 137 -11.11 11.33 6.18
C LEU A 137 -10.80 9.97 6.81
N GLN A 138 -10.30 9.93 8.05
CA GLN A 138 -10.09 8.66 8.76
C GLN A 138 -11.40 7.92 9.01
N ASP A 139 -12.46 8.64 9.38
CA ASP A 139 -13.80 8.05 9.54
C ASP A 139 -14.36 7.54 8.19
N ASP A 140 -14.18 8.30 7.10
CA ASP A 140 -14.52 7.86 5.74
C ASP A 140 -13.77 6.56 5.38
N LEU A 141 -12.44 6.53 5.56
CA LEU A 141 -11.60 5.35 5.26
C LEU A 141 -12.00 4.12 6.10
N ARG A 142 -12.34 4.31 7.38
CA ARG A 142 -12.83 3.23 8.24
C ARG A 142 -14.19 2.70 7.77
N SER A 143 -15.09 3.60 7.37
CA SER A 143 -16.39 3.22 6.79
C SER A 143 -16.20 2.43 5.50
N LEU A 144 -15.30 2.88 4.62
CA LEU A 144 -14.93 2.16 3.39
C LEU A 144 -14.36 0.79 3.70
N ALA A 145 -13.44 0.67 4.65
CA ALA A 145 -12.88 -0.61 5.05
C ALA A 145 -13.94 -1.56 5.62
N GLY A 146 -14.94 -1.05 6.36
CA GLY A 146 -16.03 -1.87 6.88
C GLY A 146 -17.04 -2.35 5.81
N SER A 147 -17.26 -1.56 4.76
CA SER A 147 -18.36 -1.78 3.81
C SER A 147 -17.92 -2.27 2.42
N SER A 148 -16.67 -2.03 2.01
CA SER A 148 -16.19 -2.34 0.67
C SER A 148 -16.07 -3.84 0.40
N ASP A 149 -16.42 -4.26 -0.82
CA ASP A 149 -16.09 -5.57 -1.37
C ASP A 149 -14.70 -5.52 -2.01
N THR A 150 -13.70 -6.07 -1.34
CA THR A 150 -12.31 -6.12 -1.82
C THR A 150 -11.96 -7.44 -2.50
N SER A 151 -12.94 -8.32 -2.69
CA SER A 151 -12.77 -9.62 -3.34
C SER A 151 -13.05 -9.60 -4.84
N SER A 152 -13.66 -8.52 -5.35
CA SER A 152 -14.02 -8.35 -6.76
C SER A 152 -13.36 -7.13 -7.40
N SER A 153 -13.05 -7.18 -8.70
CA SER A 153 -12.46 -6.05 -9.43
C SER A 153 -13.39 -4.83 -9.49
N ALA A 154 -14.70 -5.05 -9.60
CA ALA A 154 -15.69 -3.99 -9.53
C ALA A 154 -15.71 -3.33 -8.15
N GLY A 155 -15.58 -4.11 -7.07
CA GLY A 155 -15.49 -3.58 -5.72
C GLY A 155 -14.18 -2.80 -5.47
N LEU A 156 -13.05 -3.30 -5.97
CA LEU A 156 -11.78 -2.55 -5.93
C LEU A 156 -11.83 -1.23 -6.71
N GLN A 157 -12.49 -1.22 -7.88
CA GLN A 157 -12.66 0.00 -8.66
C GLN A 157 -13.52 1.03 -7.90
N ARG A 158 -14.62 0.59 -7.26
CA ARG A 158 -15.43 1.48 -6.40
C ARG A 158 -14.60 2.01 -5.24
N LEU A 159 -13.84 1.15 -4.57
CA LEU A 159 -12.95 1.54 -3.48
C LEU A 159 -11.91 2.59 -3.93
N LEU A 160 -11.31 2.44 -5.11
CA LEU A 160 -10.40 3.42 -5.70
C LEU A 160 -11.10 4.77 -5.94
N GLN A 161 -12.31 4.73 -6.52
CA GLN A 161 -13.11 5.93 -6.76
C GLN A 161 -13.50 6.66 -5.48
N GLU A 162 -13.99 5.92 -4.47
CA GLU A 162 -14.43 6.51 -3.21
C GLU A 162 -13.24 7.07 -2.41
N THR A 163 -12.10 6.38 -2.42
CA THR A 163 -10.86 6.87 -1.78
C THR A 163 -10.33 8.12 -2.47
N THR A 164 -10.24 8.13 -3.80
CA THR A 164 -9.77 9.31 -4.56
C THR A 164 -10.73 10.48 -4.41
N LEU A 165 -12.05 10.23 -4.39
CA LEU A 165 -13.05 11.27 -4.13
C LEU A 165 -12.93 11.82 -2.70
N ALA A 166 -12.74 10.99 -1.68
CA ALA A 166 -12.55 11.42 -0.30
C ALA A 166 -11.35 12.38 -0.18
N LEU A 167 -10.23 12.06 -0.83
CA LEU A 167 -9.07 12.95 -0.90
C LEU A 167 -9.36 14.25 -1.66
N LEU A 168 -10.05 14.17 -2.80
CA LEU A 168 -10.44 15.33 -3.61
C LEU A 168 -11.45 16.28 -2.93
N ARG A 169 -12.16 15.81 -1.90
CA ARG A 169 -13.05 16.66 -1.07
C ARG A 169 -12.31 17.53 -0.08
N GLN A 170 -11.02 17.29 0.15
CA GLN A 170 -10.21 18.01 1.16
C GLN A 170 -8.91 18.59 0.57
N PRO A 171 -8.96 19.34 -0.55
CA PRO A 171 -7.74 19.87 -1.18
C PRO A 171 -6.99 20.86 -0.29
N ASP A 172 -7.69 21.60 0.57
CA ASP A 172 -7.11 22.61 1.45
C ASP A 172 -6.29 22.00 2.61
N LEU A 173 -6.41 20.69 2.82
CA LEU A 173 -5.71 19.97 3.89
C LEU A 173 -4.46 19.25 3.39
N TRP A 174 -4.21 19.22 2.07
CA TRP A 174 -3.00 18.62 1.52
C TRP A 174 -1.79 19.49 1.84
N VAL A 175 -0.77 18.91 2.48
CA VAL A 175 0.48 19.61 2.81
C VAL A 175 1.65 18.99 2.06
N TYR A 176 1.66 17.66 1.98
CA TYR A 176 2.72 16.91 1.33
C TYR A 176 2.15 15.92 0.33
N ALA A 177 2.90 15.65 -0.73
CA ALA A 177 2.56 14.57 -1.64
C ALA A 177 3.79 13.97 -2.33
N ASN A 178 3.60 12.77 -2.83
CA ASN A 178 4.53 12.10 -3.72
C ASN A 178 3.72 11.22 -4.68
N ALA A 179 4.09 11.20 -5.95
CA ALA A 179 3.47 10.35 -6.96
C ALA A 179 4.56 9.73 -7.84
N GLU A 180 4.72 8.43 -7.72
CA GLU A 180 5.68 7.65 -8.48
C GLU A 180 4.95 6.64 -9.37
N SER A 181 5.48 6.43 -10.57
CA SER A 181 4.95 5.41 -11.48
C SER A 181 6.06 4.69 -12.23
N GLY A 182 5.82 3.42 -12.55
CA GLY A 182 6.73 2.58 -13.29
C GLY A 182 5.98 1.49 -14.03
N SER A 183 6.60 0.90 -15.05
CA SER A 183 6.02 -0.20 -15.82
C SER A 183 6.87 -1.44 -15.64
N VAL A 184 6.24 -2.56 -15.29
CA VAL A 184 6.91 -3.86 -15.15
C VAL A 184 6.27 -4.90 -16.07
N PRO A 185 7.02 -5.93 -16.49
CA PRO A 185 6.43 -7.07 -17.18
C PRO A 185 5.32 -7.72 -16.35
N PHE A 186 4.26 -8.20 -17.01
CA PHE A 186 3.13 -8.85 -16.31
C PHE A 186 3.56 -10.03 -15.43
N SER A 187 4.55 -10.80 -15.86
CA SER A 187 5.08 -11.94 -15.09
C SER A 187 5.71 -11.57 -13.75
N SER A 188 6.20 -10.34 -13.58
CA SER A 188 6.76 -9.85 -12.31
C SER A 188 5.82 -8.90 -11.57
N ALA A 189 4.64 -8.59 -12.15
CA ALA A 189 3.72 -7.58 -11.63
C ALA A 189 3.26 -7.89 -10.19
N GLU A 190 2.72 -9.09 -9.96
CA GLU A 190 2.22 -9.50 -8.63
C GLU A 190 3.32 -9.42 -7.55
N SER A 191 4.49 -10.00 -7.84
CA SER A 191 5.63 -9.99 -6.92
C SER A 191 6.14 -8.57 -6.63
N THR A 192 6.00 -7.64 -7.57
CA THR A 192 6.43 -6.26 -7.42
C THR A 192 5.42 -5.46 -6.62
N PHE A 193 4.13 -5.61 -6.93
CA PHE A 193 3.05 -5.03 -6.14
C PHE A 193 3.12 -5.49 -4.67
N ASN A 194 3.31 -6.78 -4.43
CA ASN A 194 3.43 -7.31 -3.07
C ASN A 194 4.67 -6.76 -2.33
N ARG A 195 5.78 -6.49 -3.03
CA ARG A 195 6.95 -5.84 -2.41
C ARG A 195 6.69 -4.39 -2.06
N LEU A 196 6.02 -3.64 -2.95
CA LEU A 196 5.61 -2.26 -2.68
C LEU A 196 4.64 -2.21 -1.48
N SER A 197 3.65 -3.11 -1.47
CA SER A 197 2.73 -3.34 -0.36
C SER A 197 3.47 -3.56 0.96
N MET A 198 4.37 -4.56 1.02
CA MET A 198 5.12 -4.85 2.24
C MET A 198 6.00 -3.67 2.68
N ASN A 199 6.58 -2.93 1.74
CA ASN A 199 7.39 -1.76 2.05
C ASN A 199 6.57 -0.69 2.76
N GLU A 200 5.40 -0.35 2.24
CA GLU A 200 4.52 0.64 2.86
C GLU A 200 3.93 0.12 4.18
N ARG A 201 3.57 -1.17 4.26
CA ARG A 201 3.07 -1.79 5.49
C ARG A 201 4.11 -1.87 6.60
N SER A 202 5.39 -2.01 6.26
CA SER A 202 6.48 -2.06 7.24
C SER A 202 6.70 -0.75 8.00
N LYS A 203 6.08 0.35 7.53
CA LYS A 203 6.05 1.63 8.24
C LYS A 203 5.00 1.67 9.35
N LEU A 204 4.10 0.68 9.38
CA LEU A 204 3.09 0.54 10.42
C LEU A 204 3.61 -0.39 11.52
N ASP A 205 3.45 0.03 12.78
CA ASP A 205 3.71 -0.82 13.95
C ASP A 205 2.57 -1.83 14.17
N ALA A 206 1.34 -1.46 13.81
CA ALA A 206 0.18 -2.35 13.84
C ALA A 206 -0.88 -1.98 12.79
N GLU A 207 -1.60 -2.99 12.29
CA GLU A 207 -2.78 -2.84 11.43
C GLU A 207 -4.05 -3.03 12.27
N LEU A 208 -4.75 -1.93 12.60
CA LEU A 208 -5.96 -1.98 13.45
C LEU A 208 -7.21 -2.31 12.64
N THR A 209 -7.35 -1.72 11.45
CA THR A 209 -8.37 -2.07 10.46
C THR A 209 -7.71 -2.65 9.22
N SER A 210 -8.13 -3.84 8.82
CA SER A 210 -7.79 -4.42 7.53
C SER A 210 -9.03 -4.93 6.79
N ASN A 211 -9.11 -4.68 5.48
CA ASN A 211 -10.07 -5.31 4.58
C ASN A 211 -9.36 -5.70 3.28
N VAL A 212 -8.83 -6.91 3.21
CA VAL A 212 -8.03 -7.37 2.06
C VAL A 212 -8.56 -8.66 1.46
N GLY A 213 -8.85 -8.64 0.16
CA GLY A 213 -9.35 -9.82 -0.55
C GLY A 213 -10.64 -10.41 0.03
N GLY A 214 -11.50 -9.57 0.62
CA GLY A 214 -12.72 -9.96 1.32
C GLY A 214 -12.53 -10.40 2.78
N GLN A 215 -11.29 -10.46 3.28
CA GLN A 215 -11.03 -10.74 4.69
C GLN A 215 -10.94 -9.44 5.49
N ARG A 216 -11.80 -9.32 6.51
CA ARG A 216 -11.90 -8.14 7.36
C ARG A 216 -11.41 -8.44 8.77
N ILE A 217 -10.58 -7.55 9.30
CA ILE A 217 -10.18 -7.50 10.70
C ILE A 217 -10.39 -6.05 11.14
N ALA A 218 -11.10 -5.85 12.23
CA ALA A 218 -11.23 -4.54 12.84
C ALA A 218 -11.05 -4.70 14.35
N ASP A 219 -10.01 -4.09 14.88
CA ASP A 219 -9.81 -4.06 16.32
C ASP A 219 -10.64 -2.92 16.94
N THR A 220 -11.88 -3.25 17.29
CA THR A 220 -12.80 -2.34 17.98
C THR A 220 -12.39 -1.98 19.41
N SER A 221 -11.32 -2.59 19.96
CA SER A 221 -10.94 -2.42 21.37
C SER A 221 -10.00 -1.24 21.64
N SER A 222 -9.59 -0.51 20.59
CA SER A 222 -8.75 0.68 20.72
C SER A 222 -9.58 1.90 21.12
N SER A 223 -9.88 2.04 22.41
CA SER A 223 -10.40 3.29 22.98
C SER A 223 -9.29 4.34 22.93
N ALA A 224 -9.32 5.17 21.89
CA ALA A 224 -8.45 6.31 21.71
C ALA A 224 -8.56 7.30 22.88
N GLY A 225 -7.42 7.68 23.46
CA GLY A 225 -7.32 8.91 24.25
C GLY A 225 -7.55 10.15 23.38
N GLU A 226 -7.77 11.31 24.00
CA GLU A 226 -7.76 12.60 23.29
C GLU A 226 -6.33 12.90 22.83
N ALA A 227 -6.10 12.85 21.51
CA ALA A 227 -4.89 13.38 20.89
C ALA A 227 -4.88 14.92 20.99
N ASP A 228 -3.73 15.48 21.41
CA ASP A 228 -3.49 16.92 21.49
C ASP A 228 -3.24 17.49 20.09
N ALA A 229 -4.20 18.24 19.57
CA ALA A 229 -4.38 18.66 18.17
C ALA A 229 -3.26 19.51 17.53
N THR A 230 -2.08 19.61 18.14
CA THR A 230 -1.01 20.51 17.71
C THR A 230 -0.07 19.80 16.72
N ASN A 231 -0.19 20.13 15.43
CA ASN A 231 0.71 19.75 14.32
C ASN A 231 0.81 18.24 14.04
N GLU A 232 -0.35 17.63 13.82
CA GLU A 232 -0.47 16.21 13.49
C GLU A 232 -0.79 16.03 12.00
N PHE A 233 -0.33 14.93 11.42
CA PHE A 233 -0.54 14.57 10.03
C PHE A 233 -1.29 13.24 9.89
N ILE A 234 -1.96 13.08 8.75
CA ILE A 234 -2.50 11.81 8.27
C ILE A 234 -1.86 11.55 6.92
N VAL A 235 -1.30 10.36 6.73
CA VAL A 235 -0.79 9.92 5.44
C VAL A 235 -1.71 8.86 4.85
N VAL A 236 -2.09 9.05 3.59
CA VAL A 236 -2.80 8.06 2.79
C VAL A 236 -1.90 7.65 1.63
N THR A 237 -1.60 6.36 1.54
CA THR A 237 -0.87 5.74 0.44
C THR A 237 -1.83 4.93 -0.42
N LEU A 238 -1.84 5.20 -1.72
CA LEU A 238 -2.51 4.40 -2.75
C LEU A 238 -1.46 3.68 -3.59
N LEU A 239 -1.53 2.36 -3.62
CA LEU A 239 -0.81 1.50 -4.55
C LEU A 239 -1.79 0.96 -5.58
N VAL A 240 -1.53 1.20 -6.86
CA VAL A 240 -2.40 0.79 -7.96
C VAL A 240 -1.58 0.01 -8.99
N ALA A 241 -2.04 -1.19 -9.33
CA ALA A 241 -1.54 -1.94 -10.47
C ALA A 241 -2.61 -1.93 -11.58
N SER A 242 -2.28 -1.40 -12.75
CA SER A 242 -3.23 -1.26 -13.84
C SER A 242 -2.61 -1.50 -15.22
N THR A 243 -3.42 -1.97 -16.16
CA THR A 243 -3.06 -2.05 -17.58
C THR A 243 -3.38 -0.77 -18.36
N ALA A 244 -4.05 0.20 -17.73
CA ALA A 244 -4.43 1.46 -18.35
C ALA A 244 -3.19 2.27 -18.73
N THR A 245 -3.13 2.75 -19.98
CA THR A 245 -2.05 3.64 -20.45
C THR A 245 -2.36 5.08 -20.08
N ALA A 246 -2.25 5.42 -18.80
CA ALA A 246 -2.44 6.78 -18.32
C ALA A 246 -1.09 7.37 -17.85
N LYS A 247 -0.77 8.58 -18.34
CA LYS A 247 0.37 9.35 -17.85
C LYS A 247 -0.09 10.16 -16.64
N LEU A 248 0.50 9.91 -15.48
CA LEU A 248 0.24 10.72 -14.28
C LEU A 248 0.78 12.13 -14.47
N ALA A 249 0.07 13.10 -13.87
CA ALA A 249 0.53 14.49 -13.84
C ALA A 249 1.67 14.70 -12.82
N GLY A 250 1.78 13.80 -11.83
CA GLY A 250 2.73 13.91 -10.74
C GLY A 250 2.06 14.45 -9.47
N ALA A 251 2.88 14.96 -8.56
CA ALA A 251 2.43 15.55 -7.29
C ALA A 251 3.32 16.73 -6.87
N ASP A 252 3.91 17.44 -7.84
CA ASP A 252 4.79 18.60 -7.59
C ASP A 252 3.99 19.82 -7.12
N THR A 253 2.72 19.91 -7.52
CA THR A 253 1.77 20.94 -7.08
C THR A 253 0.42 20.34 -6.71
N GLY A 254 -0.39 21.09 -5.97
CA GLY A 254 -1.76 20.67 -5.64
C GLY A 254 -2.66 20.44 -6.87
N GLU A 255 -2.42 21.12 -8.00
CA GLU A 255 -3.15 20.85 -9.25
C GLU A 255 -2.68 19.55 -9.90
N ASP A 256 -1.37 19.28 -9.90
CA ASP A 256 -0.83 18.01 -10.42
C ASP A 256 -1.35 16.82 -9.61
N LEU A 257 -1.36 16.93 -8.28
CA LEU A 257 -1.94 15.91 -7.40
C LEU A 257 -3.43 15.72 -7.70
N ARG A 258 -4.20 16.81 -7.84
CA ARG A 258 -5.63 16.76 -8.18
C ARG A 258 -5.85 16.04 -9.50
N GLN A 259 -5.06 16.34 -10.53
CA GLN A 259 -5.13 15.67 -11.81
C GLN A 259 -4.75 14.18 -11.70
N THR A 260 -3.70 13.85 -10.96
CA THR A 260 -3.28 12.47 -10.68
C THR A 260 -4.39 11.67 -9.98
N LEU A 261 -5.01 12.21 -8.94
CA LEU A 261 -6.14 11.57 -8.24
C LEU A 261 -7.36 11.37 -9.16
N ARG A 262 -7.66 12.35 -10.03
CA ARG A 262 -8.74 12.21 -11.03
C ARG A 262 -8.46 11.09 -12.03
N ILE A 263 -7.22 11.00 -12.53
CA ILE A 263 -6.80 9.93 -13.44
C ILE A 263 -6.97 8.58 -12.75
N LEU A 264 -6.47 8.43 -11.51
CA LEU A 264 -6.63 7.20 -10.75
C LEU A 264 -8.10 6.82 -10.53
N GLY A 265 -8.94 7.75 -10.09
CA GLY A 265 -10.37 7.50 -9.89
C GLY A 265 -11.13 7.15 -11.18
N SER A 266 -10.62 7.53 -12.35
CA SER A 266 -11.21 7.19 -13.65
C SER A 266 -10.85 5.79 -14.17
N THR A 267 -9.97 5.06 -13.48
CA THR A 267 -9.50 3.73 -13.92
C THR A 267 -10.67 2.74 -14.00
N ALA A 268 -10.84 2.09 -15.15
CA ALA A 268 -11.89 1.10 -15.34
C ALA A 268 -11.61 -0.20 -14.56
N SER A 269 -12.67 -0.88 -14.11
CA SER A 269 -12.52 -2.15 -13.38
C SER A 269 -11.89 -3.27 -14.21
N SER A 270 -11.96 -3.18 -15.54
CA SER A 270 -11.30 -4.10 -16.47
C SER A 270 -9.79 -3.86 -16.61
N GLU A 271 -9.34 -2.66 -16.25
CA GLU A 271 -7.93 -2.25 -16.33
C GLU A 271 -7.25 -2.26 -14.96
N LEU A 272 -8.01 -2.26 -13.87
CA LEU A 272 -7.52 -2.35 -12.51
C LEU A 272 -7.20 -3.81 -12.16
N MET A 273 -5.92 -4.10 -11.92
CA MET A 273 -5.46 -5.43 -11.55
C MET A 273 -5.34 -5.62 -10.04
N ALA A 274 -4.85 -4.60 -9.35
CA ALA A 274 -4.74 -4.60 -7.90
C ALA A 274 -4.79 -3.18 -7.36
N LEU A 275 -5.29 -3.08 -6.14
CA LEU A 275 -5.38 -1.84 -5.38
C LEU A 275 -4.99 -2.13 -3.94
N GLU A 276 -4.25 -1.23 -3.34
CA GLU A 276 -4.07 -1.19 -1.90
C GLU A 276 -4.08 0.26 -1.42
N VAL A 277 -4.88 0.51 -0.41
CA VAL A 277 -4.99 1.78 0.29
C VAL A 277 -4.51 1.53 1.70
N ILE A 278 -3.51 2.30 2.14
CA ILE A 278 -2.93 2.23 3.48
C ILE A 278 -3.03 3.63 4.06
N TRP A 279 -3.44 3.75 5.31
CA TRP A 279 -3.47 5.05 5.98
C TRP A 279 -2.93 4.96 7.41
N GLN A 280 -2.32 6.05 7.87
CA GLN A 280 -1.91 6.22 9.25
C GLN A 280 -1.91 7.70 9.65
N PRO A 281 -2.18 8.03 10.92
CA PRO A 281 -2.61 7.12 11.98
C PRO A 281 -4.05 6.64 11.75
N GLU A 282 -4.46 5.55 12.41
CA GLU A 282 -5.85 5.10 12.44
C GLU A 282 -6.58 5.50 13.73
N GLY A 283 -5.96 5.33 14.90
CA GLY A 283 -6.59 5.63 16.17
C GLY A 283 -6.88 7.13 16.32
N ARG A 284 -8.04 7.49 16.90
CA ARG A 284 -8.41 8.91 17.11
C ARG A 284 -7.49 9.67 18.08
N GLY A 285 -6.67 8.93 18.82
CA GLY A 285 -5.68 9.41 19.78
C GLY A 285 -4.23 9.20 19.29
N ASP A 286 -4.06 8.60 18.11
CA ASP A 286 -2.76 8.37 17.51
C ASP A 286 -2.43 9.57 16.62
N VAL A 287 -1.18 10.02 16.67
CA VAL A 287 -0.76 11.28 16.05
C VAL A 287 0.53 11.05 15.29
N LEU A 288 0.61 11.47 14.02
CA LEU A 288 1.86 11.43 13.28
C LEU A 288 2.50 12.83 13.33
N SER A 289 3.64 12.96 13.99
CA SER A 289 4.35 14.25 14.07
C SER A 289 5.06 14.58 12.76
N ALA A 290 5.46 15.84 12.58
CA ALA A 290 6.27 16.26 11.42
C ALA A 290 7.59 15.47 11.30
N ASN A 291 8.23 15.14 12.42
CA ASN A 291 9.48 14.39 12.43
C ASN A 291 9.26 12.94 12.01
N ASP A 292 8.18 12.31 12.49
CA ASP A 292 7.83 10.93 12.12
C ASP A 292 7.44 10.85 10.64
N LEU A 293 6.71 11.87 10.15
CA LEU A 293 6.34 12.00 8.74
C LEU A 293 7.57 12.00 7.83
N VAL A 294 8.54 12.88 8.09
CA VAL A 294 9.77 12.99 7.28
C VAL A 294 10.62 11.73 7.38
N THR A 295 10.61 11.06 8.54
CA THR A 295 11.37 9.83 8.76
C THR A 295 10.76 8.63 8.04
N ALA A 296 9.44 8.44 8.14
CA ALA A 296 8.73 7.32 7.51
C ALA A 296 8.48 7.53 6.00
N TYR A 297 8.43 8.78 5.56
CA TYR A 297 8.12 9.18 4.19
C TYR A 297 9.11 10.22 3.64
N PRO A 298 10.38 9.84 3.43
CA PRO A 298 11.42 10.77 2.99
C PRO A 298 11.19 11.34 1.58
N ASN A 299 10.32 10.72 0.78
CA ASN A 299 10.01 11.15 -0.59
C ASN A 299 8.84 12.14 -0.66
N LEU A 300 8.14 12.40 0.44
CA LEU A 300 7.05 13.37 0.47
C LEU A 300 7.61 14.78 0.26
N GLN A 301 7.03 15.51 -0.69
CA GLN A 301 7.38 16.88 -1.03
C GLN A 301 6.26 17.82 -0.60
N HIS A 302 6.61 19.03 -0.18
CA HIS A 302 5.62 20.04 0.19
C HIS A 302 4.93 20.59 -1.07
N LEU A 303 3.60 20.76 -1.01
CA LEU A 303 2.75 21.26 -2.10
C LEU A 303 2.68 22.78 -2.19
#